data_AF-D9SHD4-F1
#
_entry.id   AF-D9SHD4-F1
#
_cell.length_a   1.000
_cell.length_b   1.000
_cell.length_c   1.000
_cell.angle_alpha   90.00
_cell.angle_beta   90.00
_cell.angle_gamma   90.00
#
_symmetry.space_group_name_H-M   'P 1'
#
loop_
_entity.id
_entity.type
_entity.pdbx_description
1 polymer ?
#
loop_
_entity_poly.entity_id
_entity_poly.type
_entity_poly.pdbx_seq_one_letter_code
_entity_poly.pdbx_strand_id
1 'polypeptide(L)' 'MMNCREATQLMSESQERKLSLKESMSLGMHTMMCKGCHNYKQQMGTLRKITRAYAKGKNEQEEK' A
#
# COMPACT_ATOMS: atom_id res chain seq x y z
N MET A 1 4.81 12.19 -16.53
CA MET A 1 5.50 10.95 -16.15
C MET A 1 5.74 11.01 -14.66
N MET A 2 5.11 10.13 -13.90
CA MET A 2 5.33 9.99 -12.47
C MET A 2 6.68 9.32 -12.23
N ASN A 3 7.49 9.83 -11.31
CA ASN A 3 8.73 9.17 -10.91
C ASN A 3 8.49 8.18 -9.76
N CYS A 4 9.48 7.33 -9.46
CA CYS A 4 9.33 6.31 -8.42
C CYS A 4 9.03 6.91 -7.04
N ARG A 5 9.56 8.10 -6.71
CA ARG A 5 9.31 8.76 -5.42
C ARG A 5 7.84 9.16 -5.29
N GLU A 6 7.29 9.81 -6.31
CA GLU A 6 5.86 10.17 -6.37
C GLU A 6 4.97 8.94 -6.31
N ALA A 7 5.36 7.85 -7.01
CA ALA A 7 4.62 6.59 -6.97
C ALA A 7 4.60 5.99 -5.56
N THR A 8 5.77 5.91 -4.89
CA THR A 8 5.85 5.40 -3.51
C THR A 8 5.10 6.28 -2.52
N GLN A 9 5.09 7.59 -2.73
CA GLN A 9 4.37 8.54 -1.89
C GLN A 9 2.86 8.34 -2.03
N LEU A 10 2.33 8.27 -3.26
CA LEU A 10 0.92 7.95 -3.49
C LEU A 10 0.52 6.56 -2.96
N MET A 11 1.42 5.56 -3.02
CA MET A 11 1.17 4.26 -2.39
C MET A 11 1.03 4.38 -0.88
N SER A 12 1.88 5.17 -0.22
CA SER A 12 1.77 5.44 1.22
C SER A 12 0.45 6.16 1.53
N GLU A 13 0.15 7.22 0.79
CA GLU A 13 -1.09 7.99 0.98
C GLU A 13 -2.34 7.13 0.78
N SER A 14 -2.31 6.14 -0.14
CA SER A 14 -3.42 5.19 -0.33
C SER A 14 -3.74 4.34 0.90
N GLN A 15 -2.83 4.27 1.88
CA GLN A 15 -3.03 3.56 3.14
C GLN A 15 -3.86 4.38 4.13
N GLU A 16 -3.74 5.71 4.07
CA GLU A 16 -4.36 6.66 5.00
C GLU A 16 -5.62 7.31 4.39
N ARG A 17 -5.59 7.61 3.09
CA ARG A 17 -6.70 8.21 2.35
C ARG A 17 -7.07 7.42 1.11
N LYS A 18 -8.28 7.62 0.61
CA LYS A 18 -8.64 7.18 -0.73
C LYS A 18 -7.93 8.07 -1.76
N LEU A 19 -7.28 7.45 -2.73
CA LEU A 19 -6.77 8.14 -3.90
C LEU A 19 -7.92 8.53 -4.83
N SER A 20 -7.79 9.66 -5.52
CA SER A 20 -8.66 10.01 -6.64
C SER A 20 -8.49 9.01 -7.79
N LEU A 21 -9.48 8.99 -8.70
CA LEU A 21 -9.42 8.12 -9.88
C LEU A 21 -8.18 8.40 -10.74
N LYS A 22 -7.81 9.68 -10.89
CA LYS A 22 -6.64 10.11 -11.66
C LYS A 22 -5.33 9.64 -11.02
N GLU A 23 -5.20 9.78 -9.71
CA GLU A 23 -4.03 9.31 -8.96
C GLU A 23 -3.88 7.79 -9.05
N SER A 24 -5.00 7.07 -8.86
CA SER A 24 -5.04 5.61 -8.93
C SER A 24 -4.64 5.09 -10.31
N MET A 25 -5.14 5.72 -11.37
CA MET A 25 -4.82 5.33 -12.75
C MET A 25 -3.36 5.62 -13.09
N SER A 26 -2.85 6.80 -12.71
CA SER A 26 -1.45 7.18 -12.95
C SER A 26 -0.48 6.26 -12.21
N LEU A 27 -0.79 5.95 -10.94
CA LEU A 27 -0.04 5.01 -10.13
C LEU A 27 -0.07 3.60 -10.73
N GLY A 28 -1.24 3.13 -11.16
CA GLY A 28 -1.42 1.85 -11.83
C GLY A 28 -0.51 1.72 -13.05
N MET A 29 -0.53 2.72 -13.93
CA MET A 29 0.29 2.72 -15.14
C MET A 29 1.79 2.69 -14.83
N HIS A 30 2.24 3.46 -13.82
CA HIS A 30 3.64 3.42 -13.39
C HIS A 30 4.03 2.04 -12.84
N THR A 31 3.18 1.43 -12.00
CA THR A 31 3.47 0.10 -11.44
C THR A 31 3.47 -1.03 -12.47
N MET A 32 2.82 -0.86 -13.63
CA MET A 32 2.91 -1.85 -14.71
C MET A 32 4.26 -1.78 -15.44
N MET A 33 4.86 -0.59 -15.51
CA MET A 33 6.12 -0.36 -16.25
C MET A 33 7.36 -0.46 -15.36
N CYS A 34 7.22 -0.27 -14.05
CA CYS A 34 8.31 -0.26 -13.09
C CYS A 34 8.22 -1.46 -12.13
N LYS A 35 9.10 -2.46 -12.32
CA LYS A 35 9.20 -3.64 -11.46
C LYS A 35 9.44 -3.29 -9.99
N GLY A 36 10.24 -2.27 -9.70
CA GLY A 36 10.52 -1.83 -8.33
C GLY A 36 9.25 -1.34 -7.62
N CYS A 37 8.50 -0.45 -8.28
CA CYS A 37 7.23 0.04 -7.75
C CYS A 37 6.15 -1.06 -7.68
N HIS A 38 6.15 -1.99 -8.64
CA HIS A 38 5.28 -3.18 -8.58
C HIS A 38 5.52 -4.01 -7.32
N ASN A 39 6.78 -4.35 -7.04
CA ASN A 39 7.17 -5.15 -5.88
C ASN A 39 6.85 -4.41 -4.57
N TYR A 40 7.15 -3.11 -4.51
CA TYR A 40 6.84 -2.28 -3.35
C TYR A 40 5.33 -2.25 -3.05
N LYS A 41 4.49 -2.11 -4.08
CA LYS A 41 3.03 -2.17 -3.93
C LYS A 41 2.57 -3.49 -3.30
N GLN A 42 3.14 -4.61 -3.73
CA GLN A 42 2.82 -5.93 -3.17
C GLN A 42 3.29 -6.04 -1.71
N GLN A 43 4.52 -5.62 -1.40
CA GLN A 43 5.08 -5.63 -0.05
C GLN A 43 4.23 -4.80 0.93
N MET A 44 3.79 -3.61 0.52
CA MET A 44 2.93 -2.74 1.33
C MET A 44 1.59 -3.42 1.67
N GLY A 45 1.01 -4.14 0.71
CA GLY A 45 -0.21 -4.94 0.93
C GLY A 45 0.01 -6.07 1.93
N THR A 46 1.15 -6.78 1.84
CA THR A 46 1.52 -7.84 2.78
C THR A 46 1.73 -7.30 4.19
N LEU A 47 2.49 -6.21 4.35
CA LEU A 47 2.70 -5.56 5.65
C LEU A 47 1.36 -5.18 6.30
N ARG A 48 0.44 -4.57 5.53
CA ARG A 48 -0.88 -4.20 6.03
C ARG A 48 -1.68 -5.40 6.55
N LYS A 49 -1.59 -6.56 5.87
CA LYS A 49 -2.25 -7.80 6.31
C LYS A 49 -1.64 -8.32 7.61
N ILE A 50 -0.32 -8.35 7.71
CA ILE A 50 0.40 -8.81 8.91
C ILE A 50 0.06 -7.91 10.11
N THR A 51 0.15 -6.58 9.96
CA THR A 51 -0.18 -5.64 11.04
C THR A 51 -1.62 -5.78 11.50
N ARG A 52 -2.57 -6.01 10.58
CA ARG A 52 -3.98 -6.25 10.93
C ARG A 52 -4.18 -7.58 11.65
N ALA A 53 -3.52 -8.64 11.19
CA ALA A 53 -3.57 -9.94 11.86
C ALA A 53 -2.99 -9.85 13.28
N TYR A 54 -1.87 -9.16 13.45
CA TYR A 54 -1.25 -8.90 14.75
C TYR A 54 -2.17 -8.09 15.68
N ALA A 55 -2.75 -6.99 15.18
CA ALA A 55 -3.70 -6.19 15.96
C ALA A 55 -4.95 -6.98 16.35
N LYS A 56 -5.44 -7.88 15.48
CA LYS A 56 -6.58 -8.75 15.77
C LYS A 56 -6.23 -9.82 16.83
N GLY A 57 -5.03 -10.41 16.74
CA GLY A 57 -4.56 -11.40 17.73
C GLY A 57 -4.31 -10.81 19.12
N LYS A 58 -4.05 -9.49 19.23
CA LYS A 58 -4.04 -8.79 20.52
C LYS A 58 -5.41 -8.77 21.21
N ASN A 59 -6.50 -8.64 20.47
CA ASN A 59 -7.85 -8.69 21.06
C ASN A 59 -8.20 -10.07 21.63
N GLU A 60 -7.58 -11.15 21.18
CA GLU A 60 -7.82 -12.52 21.69
C GLU A 60 -6.96 -12.85 22.94
N GLN A 61 -5.94 -12.05 23.24
CA GLN A 61 -5.07 -12.24 24.41
C GLN A 61 -5.46 -11.38 25.63
N GLU A 62 -6.29 -10.35 25.45
CA GLU A 62 -6.81 -9.50 26.55
C GLU A 62 -8.11 -10.04 27.20
N GLU A 63 -8.74 -11.09 26.64
CA GLU A 63 -9.94 -11.75 27.22
C GLU A 63 -9.65 -13.11 27.92
N LYS A 64 -8.38 -13.42 28.21
CA LYS A 64 -8.01 -14.58 29.07
C LYS A 64 -7.29 -14.12 30.35
#